data_AF-A0A8T4Q7W7-F1
#
_entry.id   AF-A0A8T4Q7W7-F1
#
_cell.length_a   1.000
_cell.length_b   1.000
_cell.length_c   1.000
_cell.angle_alpha   90.00
_cell.angle_beta   90.00
_cell.angle_gamma   90.00
#
_symmetry.space_group_name_H-M   'P 1'
#
loop_
_entity.id
_entity.type
_entity.pdbx_description
1 polymer ?
#
loop_
_entity_poly.entity_id
_entity_poly.type
_entity_poly.pdbx_seq_one_letter_code
_entity_poly.pdbx_strand_id
1 'polypeptide(L)'
;MIERTDEYLDAFVPLKGNRSHKEALDYVIRKSDGKTQLYAVVRDRNTAQKTVTIGLRHPSKFVGYNDADDGLSILLKNNNLHIELQVDGDDPIGKTHHAGIKDVLLEAALTTIMDCEDAVS
;
A
#
# COMPACT_ATOMS: atom_id res chain seq x y z
N MET A 1 0.16 14.69 5.40
CA MET A 1 0.97 13.49 5.74
C MET A 1 0.57 12.27 4.91
N ILE A 2 -0.69 12.16 4.47
CA ILE A 2 -1.16 11.05 3.61
C ILE A 2 -0.89 11.27 2.11
N GLU A 3 -0.71 12.52 1.64
CA GLU A 3 -0.55 12.85 0.21
C GLU A 3 0.65 12.19 -0.49
N ARG A 4 1.66 11.74 0.27
CA ARG A 4 2.85 11.07 -0.27
C ARG A 4 2.89 9.57 0.01
N THR A 5 1.92 9.03 0.75
CA THR A 5 1.87 7.62 1.11
C THR A 5 1.91 6.72 -0.13
N ASP A 6 1.11 7.07 -1.14
CA ASP A 6 1.04 6.28 -2.36
C ASP A 6 2.37 6.26 -3.12
N GLU A 7 3.12 7.37 -3.13
CA GLU A 7 4.42 7.47 -3.80
C GLU A 7 5.45 6.56 -3.11
N TYR A 8 5.43 6.52 -1.78
CA TYR A 8 6.27 5.61 -1.01
C TYR A 8 5.90 4.15 -1.26
N LEU A 9 4.60 3.83 -1.29
CA LEU A 9 4.14 2.48 -1.61
C LEU A 9 4.53 2.07 -3.03
N ASP A 10 4.41 2.97 -4.01
CA ASP A 10 4.85 2.71 -5.39
C ASP A 10 6.37 2.49 -5.50
N ALA A 11 7.17 3.20 -4.72
CA ALA A 11 8.62 3.03 -4.69
C ALA A 11 9.04 1.71 -3.99
N PHE A 12 8.42 1.39 -2.86
CA PHE A 12 8.85 0.28 -2.00
C PHE A 12 8.12 -1.03 -2.27
N VAL A 13 6.84 -1.00 -2.66
CA VAL A 13 5.98 -2.18 -2.83
C VAL A 13 5.13 -2.06 -4.11
N PRO A 14 5.73 -1.85 -5.30
CA PRO A 14 4.99 -1.54 -6.52
C PRO A 14 3.97 -2.61 -6.90
N LEU A 15 2.84 -2.19 -7.47
CA LEU A 15 1.81 -3.08 -8.04
C LEU A 15 2.23 -3.65 -9.41
N LYS A 16 1.64 -4.78 -9.81
CA LYS A 16 1.82 -5.35 -11.16
C LYS A 16 1.23 -4.44 -12.25
N GLY A 17 1.80 -4.52 -13.44
CA GLY A 17 1.25 -3.88 -14.64
C GLY A 17 1.28 -2.35 -14.63
N ASN A 18 2.29 -1.74 -13.98
CA ASN A 18 2.48 -0.29 -13.92
C ASN A 18 1.24 0.46 -13.40
N ARG A 19 0.57 -0.15 -12.42
CA ARG A 19 -0.53 0.47 -11.65
C ARG A 19 0.06 1.16 -10.43
N SER A 20 -0.55 2.29 -10.05
CA SER A 20 -0.15 3.06 -8.88
C SER A 20 -1.05 2.77 -7.68
N HIS A 21 -0.50 2.87 -6.47
CA HIS A 21 -1.29 2.84 -5.24
C HIS A 21 -2.29 4.01 -5.15
N LYS A 22 -2.03 5.13 -5.84
CA LYS A 22 -2.98 6.26 -6.01
C LYS A 22 -4.29 5.87 -6.72
N GLU A 23 -4.27 4.78 -7.48
CA GLU A 23 -5.46 4.26 -8.17
C GLU A 23 -6.22 3.24 -7.32
N ALA A 24 -5.68 2.85 -6.16
CA ALA A 24 -6.26 1.84 -5.29
C ALA A 24 -7.50 2.41 -4.58
N LEU A 25 -8.62 1.71 -4.69
CA LEU A 25 -9.85 2.03 -3.98
C LEU A 25 -10.01 1.20 -2.72
N ASP A 26 -9.32 0.07 -2.64
CA ASP A 26 -9.41 -0.86 -1.54
C ASP A 26 -8.23 -1.85 -1.57
N TYR A 27 -7.97 -2.52 -0.46
CA TYR A 27 -6.97 -3.58 -0.37
C TYR A 27 -7.62 -4.86 0.15
N VAL A 28 -7.48 -5.94 -0.62
CA VAL A 28 -8.06 -7.23 -0.28
C VAL A 28 -6.99 -8.31 -0.21
N ILE A 29 -7.12 -9.15 0.80
CA ILE A 29 -6.29 -10.34 0.94
C ILE A 29 -7.01 -11.51 0.26
N ARG A 30 -6.33 -12.19 -0.67
CA ARG A 30 -6.87 -13.40 -1.29
C ARG A 30 -5.90 -14.55 -1.15
N LYS A 31 -6.47 -15.73 -0.91
CA LYS A 31 -5.73 -16.99 -0.91
C LYS A 31 -5.83 -17.63 -2.29
N SER A 32 -4.70 -17.89 -2.92
CA SER A 32 -4.59 -18.56 -4.22
C SER A 32 -3.54 -19.66 -4.11
N ASP A 33 -3.89 -20.89 -4.49
CA ASP A 33 -2.98 -22.04 -4.49
C ASP A 33 -2.29 -22.27 -3.13
N GLY A 34 -3.05 -22.17 -2.05
CA GLY A 34 -2.54 -22.30 -0.68
C GLY A 34 -1.72 -21.11 -0.16
N LYS A 35 -1.40 -20.12 -1.02
CA LYS A 35 -0.63 -18.93 -0.66
C LYS A 35 -1.55 -17.73 -0.49
N THR A 36 -1.37 -17.01 0.61
CA THR A 36 -2.08 -15.75 0.86
C THR A 36 -1.30 -14.60 0.23
N GLN A 37 -1.98 -13.73 -0.51
CA GLN A 37 -1.37 -12.57 -1.16
C GLN A 37 -2.27 -11.33 -1.05
N LEU A 38 -1.63 -10.17 -1.05
CA LEU A 38 -2.28 -8.87 -1.15
C LEU A 38 -2.64 -8.52 -2.59
N TYR A 39 -3.85 -7.99 -2.78
CA TYR A 39 -4.32 -7.40 -4.02
C TYR A 39 -4.91 -6.01 -3.76
N ALA A 40 -4.49 -5.03 -4.54
CA ALA A 40 -5.14 -3.72 -4.60
C ALA A 40 -6.32 -3.77 -5.57
N VAL A 41 -7.47 -3.25 -5.16
CA VAL A 41 -8.64 -3.05 -6.03
C VAL A 41 -8.47 -1.69 -6.70
N VAL A 42 -8.33 -1.66 -8.02
CA VAL A 42 -8.18 -0.40 -8.79
C VAL A 42 -9.31 -0.28 -9.82
N ARG A 43 -9.59 0.93 -10.30
CA ARG A 43 -10.51 1.11 -11.43
C ARG A 43 -9.92 0.51 -12.72
N ASP A 44 -10.77 -0.14 -13.50
CA ASP A 44 -10.40 -0.59 -14.83
C ASP A 44 -10.20 0.63 -15.75
N ARG A 45 -9.10 0.65 -16.51
CA ARG A 45 -8.79 1.78 -17.41
C ARG A 45 -9.68 1.81 -18.65
N ASN A 46 -10.32 0.69 -19.01
CA ASN A 46 -11.19 0.58 -20.18
C ASN A 46 -12.66 0.79 -19.82
N THR A 47 -13.06 0.55 -18.57
CA THR A 47 -14.45 0.72 -18.12
C THR A 47 -14.51 1.40 -16.75
N ALA A 48 -14.98 2.65 -16.72
CA ALA A 48 -15.05 3.46 -15.50
C ALA A 48 -15.93 2.88 -14.37
N GLN A 49 -16.85 1.97 -14.69
CA GLN A 49 -17.76 1.32 -13.74
C GLN A 49 -17.23 -0.03 -13.22
N LYS A 50 -16.08 -0.51 -13.70
CA LYS A 50 -15.53 -1.81 -13.32
C LYS A 50 -14.26 -1.64 -12.48
N THR A 51 -14.11 -2.49 -11.48
CA THR A 51 -12.86 -2.61 -10.72
C THR A 51 -12.13 -3.90 -11.09
N VAL A 52 -10.80 -3.86 -10.96
CA VAL A 52 -9.92 -5.01 -11.17
C VAL A 52 -8.96 -5.14 -10.00
N THR A 53 -8.59 -6.38 -9.67
CA THR A 53 -7.65 -6.66 -8.58
C THR A 53 -6.26 -6.88 -9.12
N ILE A 54 -5.30 -6.14 -8.59
CA ILE A 54 -3.90 -6.14 -9.03
C ILE A 54 -3.01 -6.55 -7.85
N GLY A 55 -2.25 -7.61 -8.01
CA GLY A 55 -1.30 -8.06 -6.99
C GLY A 55 -0.01 -7.23 -6.99
N LEU A 56 0.78 -7.37 -5.94
CA LEU A 56 2.13 -6.80 -5.86
C LEU A 56 3.02 -7.32 -7.00
N ARG A 57 3.89 -6.45 -7.52
CA ARG A 57 4.95 -6.81 -8.48
C ARG A 57 5.84 -7.90 -7.91
N HIS A 58 6.14 -7.80 -6.61
CA HIS A 58 6.92 -8.77 -5.86
C HIS A 58 6.04 -9.35 -4.73
N PRO A 59 5.38 -10.51 -4.94
CA PRO A 59 4.47 -11.09 -3.95
C PRO A 59 5.17 -11.47 -2.65
N SER A 60 6.49 -11.70 -2.67
CA SER A 60 7.31 -11.94 -1.48
C SER A 60 7.43 -10.75 -0.53
N LYS A 61 7.06 -9.54 -0.98
CA LYS A 61 7.01 -8.36 -0.09
C LYS A 61 5.81 -8.40 0.85
N PHE A 62 4.80 -9.22 0.57
CA PHE A 62 3.72 -9.47 1.51
C PHE A 62 4.19 -10.48 2.56
N VAL A 63 4.18 -10.07 3.83
CA VAL A 63 4.59 -10.90 4.97
C VAL A 63 3.38 -11.54 5.64
N GLY A 64 2.32 -10.76 5.82
CA GLY A 64 1.12 -11.21 6.51
C GLY A 64 0.05 -10.13 6.60
N TYR A 65 -1.03 -10.46 7.28
CA TYR A 65 -2.13 -9.56 7.55
C TYR A 65 -2.75 -9.93 8.90
N ASN A 66 -3.39 -8.96 9.53
CA ASN A 66 -4.24 -9.13 10.69
C ASN A 66 -5.59 -8.50 10.36
N ASP A 67 -6.63 -9.32 10.33
CA ASP A 67 -8.01 -8.92 10.11
C ASP A 67 -8.70 -8.97 11.47
N ALA A 68 -8.90 -7.81 12.10
CA ALA A 68 -9.49 -7.67 13.42
C ALA A 68 -10.72 -6.75 13.36
N ASP A 69 -11.50 -6.70 14.44
CA ASP A 69 -12.71 -5.88 14.52
C ASP A 69 -12.44 -4.37 14.30
N ASP A 70 -11.20 -3.91 14.53
CA ASP A 70 -10.75 -2.50 14.36
C ASP A 70 -10.21 -2.21 12.94
N GLY A 71 -10.30 -3.17 12.02
CA GLY A 71 -9.89 -3.02 10.62
C GLY A 71 -8.83 -4.02 10.15
N LEU A 72 -8.36 -3.80 8.92
CA LEU A 72 -7.41 -4.66 8.23
C LEU A 72 -6.00 -4.07 8.33
N SER A 73 -5.10 -4.76 9.01
CA SER A 73 -3.68 -4.42 9.06
C SER A 73 -2.89 -5.34 8.12
N ILE A 74 -2.07 -4.76 7.25
CA ILE A 74 -1.33 -5.48 6.21
C ILE A 74 0.16 -5.26 6.45
N LEU A 75 0.90 -6.35 6.67
CA LEU A 75 2.33 -6.31 6.91
C LEU A 75 3.11 -6.60 5.61
N LEU A 76 3.90 -5.63 5.20
CA LEU A 76 4.78 -5.67 4.04
C LEU A 76 6.24 -5.54 4.48
N LYS A 77 7.15 -6.00 3.63
CA LYS A 77 8.59 -5.92 3.86
C LYS A 77 9.33 -5.44 2.63
N ASN A 78 10.17 -4.43 2.81
CA ASN A 78 11.07 -3.93 1.79
C ASN A 78 12.47 -3.73 2.37
N ASN A 79 13.49 -4.40 1.82
CA ASN A 79 14.90 -4.28 2.24
C ASN A 79 15.10 -4.38 3.77
N ASN A 80 14.42 -5.35 4.40
CA ASN A 80 14.44 -5.61 5.84
C ASN A 80 13.69 -4.60 6.74
N LEU A 81 13.04 -3.60 6.16
CA LEU A 81 12.12 -2.70 6.87
C LEU A 81 10.70 -3.23 6.73
N HIS A 82 9.94 -3.26 7.83
CA HIS A 82 8.52 -3.58 7.79
C HIS A 82 7.70 -2.32 7.53
N ILE A 83 6.64 -2.49 6.76
CA ILE A 83 5.66 -1.47 6.46
C ILE A 83 4.31 -2.06 6.85
N GLU A 84 3.67 -1.50 7.85
CA GLU A 84 2.33 -1.88 8.24
C GLU A 84 1.34 -0.85 7.68
N LEU A 85 0.44 -1.34 6.84
CA LEU A 85 -0.64 -0.56 6.25
C LEU A 85 -1.92 -0.86 7.01
N GLN A 86 -2.48 0.15 7.69
CA GLN A 86 -3.72 0.02 8.43
C GLN A 86 -4.86 0.59 7.59
N VAL A 87 -5.78 -0.29 7.21
CA VAL A 87 -6.95 0.02 6.40
C VAL A 87 -8.18 -0.12 7.29
N ASP A 88 -8.82 1.00 7.56
CA ASP A 88 -10.11 1.01 8.23
C ASP A 88 -10.98 2.11 7.62
N GLY A 89 -12.03 1.70 6.92
CA GLY A 89 -12.92 2.62 6.22
C GLY A 89 -13.93 3.32 7.13
N ASP A 90 -14.07 2.89 8.39
CA ASP A 90 -14.95 3.54 9.36
C ASP A 90 -14.25 4.65 10.15
N ASP A 91 -12.92 4.57 10.30
CA ASP A 91 -12.10 5.61 10.92
C ASP A 91 -12.26 6.97 10.22
N PRO A 92 -12.35 8.09 10.97
CA PRO A 92 -12.48 9.42 10.40
C PRO A 92 -11.34 9.79 9.44
N ILE A 93 -10.12 9.25 9.63
CA ILE A 93 -8.99 9.45 8.73
C ILE A 93 -9.14 8.55 7.50
N GLY A 94 -9.47 7.27 7.70
CA GLY A 94 -9.68 6.32 6.61
C GLY A 94 -10.79 6.75 5.65
N LYS A 95 -11.86 7.37 6.16
CA LYS A 95 -12.94 7.99 5.37
C LYS A 95 -12.47 9.10 4.43
N THR A 96 -11.37 9.77 4.75
CA THR A 96 -10.79 10.82 3.89
C THR A 96 -9.88 10.25 2.80
N HIS A 97 -9.41 9.01 2.97
CA HIS A 97 -8.56 8.35 2.00
C HIS A 97 -9.37 7.52 1.00
N HIS A 98 -9.07 7.69 -0.29
CA HIS A 98 -9.75 6.99 -1.37
C HIS A 98 -9.67 5.45 -1.29
N ALA A 99 -8.66 4.92 -0.58
CA ALA A 99 -8.43 3.50 -0.35
C ALA A 99 -8.75 3.02 1.08
N GLY A 100 -9.38 3.84 1.92
CA GLY A 100 -9.67 3.50 3.32
C GLY A 100 -8.43 3.41 4.22
N ILE A 101 -7.30 3.96 3.79
CA ILE A 101 -6.05 3.93 4.57
C ILE A 101 -6.20 4.90 5.73
N LYS A 102 -6.20 4.33 6.94
CA LYS A 102 -6.19 5.08 8.19
C LYS A 102 -4.77 5.55 8.51
N ASP A 103 -3.80 4.66 8.43
CA ASP A 103 -2.41 4.97 8.75
C ASP A 103 -1.41 4.06 8.01
N VAL A 104 -0.17 4.52 7.90
CA VAL A 104 0.97 3.73 7.40
C VAL A 104 2.12 3.82 8.36
N LEU A 105 2.32 2.75 9.12
CA LEU A 105 3.43 2.61 10.03
C LEU A 105 4.63 2.00 9.30
N LEU A 106 5.59 2.83 8.96
CA LEU A 106 6.89 2.39 8.48
C LEU A 106 7.80 2.13 9.69
N GLU A 107 8.36 0.93 9.83
CA GLU A 107 9.53 0.73 10.67
C GLU A 107 10.71 1.50 10.05
N ALA A 108 10.79 2.77 10.40
CA ALA A 108 11.87 3.64 10.01
C ALA A 108 12.87 3.72 11.16
N ALA A 109 13.99 3.00 11.05
CA ALA A 109 15.24 3.69 11.32
C ALA A 109 15.36 4.73 10.20
N LEU A 110 15.03 6.00 10.50
CA LEU A 110 15.16 7.15 9.61
C LEU A 110 16.59 7.22 9.04
N THR A 111 16.88 6.53 7.95
CA THR A 111 17.94 6.98 7.05
C THR A 111 17.35 8.11 6.24
N THR A 112 17.35 9.29 6.87
CA THR A 112 17.25 10.58 6.23
C THR A 112 18.39 10.68 5.23
N ILE A 113 18.21 10.16 4.02
CA ILE A 113 18.93 10.69 2.88
C ILE A 113 18.08 11.86 2.41
N MET A 114 18.18 12.95 3.17
CA MET A 114 17.93 14.27 2.64
C MET A 114 19.06 14.46 1.62
N ASP A 115 18.70 14.36 0.35
CA ASP A 115 19.56 14.82 -0.73
C ASP A 115 19.73 16.34 -0.53
N CYS A 116 20.76 16.70 0.23
CA CYS A 116 21.33 18.04 0.25
C CYS A 116 22.58 18.00 -0.61
N GLU A 117 22.41 17.76 -1.91
CA GLU A 117 23.45 18.06 -2.88
C GLU A 117 22.90 18.99 -3.96
N ASP A 118 22.43 20.17 -3.53
CA ASP A 118 22.66 21.39 -4.31
C ASP A 118 22.91 22.56 -3.36
N ALA A 119 24.10 22.56 -2.78
CA ALA A 119 24.74 23.75 -2.27
C ALA A 119 26.13 23.79 -2.89
N VAL A 120 26.20 24.27 -4.15
CA VAL A 120 27.29 25.05 -4.76
C VAL A 120 27.05 25.13 -6.27
N SER A 121 26.50 26.27 -6.72
CA SER A 121 27.26 27.32 -7.43
C SER A 121 26.39 28.56 -7.65
#